data_AF-A0A9N8PYL4-F1
#
_entry.id   AF-A0A9N8PYL4-F1
#
_cell.length_a   1.000
_cell.length_b   1.000
_cell.length_c   1.000
_cell.angle_alpha   90.00
_cell.angle_beta   90.00
_cell.angle_gamma   90.00
#
_symmetry.space_group_name_H-M   'P 1'
#
loop_
_entity.id
_entity.type
_entity.pdbx_description
1 polymer ?
#
loop_
_entity_poly.entity_id
_entity_poly.type
_entity_poly.pdbx_seq_one_letter_code
_entity_poly.pdbx_strand_id
1 'polypeptide(L)'
;MQVPKFVIMLGNRRNLIFRVSIVFNIAVFLYAAMHYSGNSASGVEWVPITSDGSERSAEIRYLKEEFRNESETRPAESSVRNLEESTSQKSIPSTMPSVNKTASSTVSDIDKKVSAVPSEANLINETLDIVDENALSETTLARLRSLLACNDKDFLPTTTQRGEFWVLKNFVRAEHGTVLCHESITYTTHAGFEYFDNVIPLVERWMAPVSLAVHAPGDDLASTVNSIRYLRDCAGNDFVRQYVTFHVFFSYKHIPAKIPNPDEFLQTPFNCTNKAPYFNATPSYKKQKNLLYPVNVARNIARDAALTHFILPSDIELYPSPDLVPKFLNMIARNAKPLNTSTKPRVFPISIFEVDAQVLAPWTKTELQRMLANKTAIPFHKYVCPNCHNIPQGNQWMTTVETNQMDVFHVGKRQGKYLHWEPIFIGTHQDPYYDERLSWEGKKDKMTQGFVLCVKDYDFMILNNAFLIHKPGIKRYVKDSKRDLIAAKQSSYVKKIIHPELKKLYGTKHGCAL
;
A
#
# COMPACT_ATOMS: atom_id res chain seq x y z
N MET A 1 19.91 -89.84 -13.86
CA MET A 1 19.41 -88.62 -14.52
C MET A 1 19.47 -87.44 -13.56
N GLN A 2 19.56 -86.21 -14.05
CA GLN A 2 19.91 -85.03 -13.25
C GLN A 2 18.82 -84.57 -12.25
N VAL A 3 19.22 -84.44 -10.98
CA VAL A 3 19.32 -83.18 -10.20
C VAL A 3 18.33 -82.04 -10.55
N PRO A 4 17.64 -81.37 -9.59
CA PRO A 4 17.51 -81.64 -8.13
C PRO A 4 16.07 -81.62 -7.56
N LYS A 5 15.95 -82.06 -6.29
CA LYS A 5 14.87 -81.67 -5.35
C LYS A 5 15.31 -80.40 -4.58
N PHE A 6 14.36 -79.65 -3.99
CA PHE A 6 14.39 -79.00 -2.65
C PHE A 6 13.35 -77.86 -2.60
N VAL A 7 12.74 -77.45 -1.46
CA VAL A 7 12.45 -78.14 -0.18
C VAL A 7 11.36 -77.34 0.56
N ILE A 8 10.67 -77.94 1.53
CA ILE A 8 9.71 -77.25 2.41
C ILE A 8 10.47 -76.28 3.34
N MET A 9 10.06 -75.02 3.45
CA MET A 9 10.51 -74.16 4.56
C MET A 9 9.36 -73.50 5.33
N LEU A 10 9.53 -73.50 6.65
CA LEU A 10 8.54 -73.08 7.65
C LEU A 10 8.42 -71.54 7.76
N GLY A 11 7.41 -71.10 8.51
CA GLY A 11 7.06 -69.69 8.69
C GLY A 11 8.21 -68.83 9.24
N ASN A 12 8.63 -67.85 8.46
CA ASN A 12 9.66 -66.89 8.84
C ASN A 12 9.06 -65.75 9.68
N ARG A 13 9.38 -65.70 10.98
CA ARG A 13 8.87 -64.67 11.94
C ARG A 13 9.07 -63.22 11.46
N ARG A 14 10.10 -62.93 10.64
CA ARG A 14 10.31 -61.60 10.05
C ARG A 14 9.14 -61.12 9.18
N ASN A 15 8.50 -62.01 8.42
CA ASN A 15 7.35 -61.64 7.58
C ASN A 15 6.08 -61.31 8.40
N LEU A 16 5.91 -61.91 9.58
CA LEU A 16 4.84 -61.52 10.50
C LEU A 16 5.13 -60.13 11.09
N ILE A 17 6.35 -59.90 11.58
CA ILE A 17 6.77 -58.59 12.13
C ILE A 17 6.61 -57.48 11.09
N PHE A 18 7.00 -57.70 9.83
CA PHE A 18 6.87 -56.70 8.77
C PHE A 18 5.41 -56.38 8.45
N ARG A 19 4.54 -57.40 8.38
CA ARG A 19 3.08 -57.21 8.16
C ARG A 19 2.41 -56.50 9.34
N VAL A 20 2.73 -56.88 10.57
CA VAL A 20 2.25 -56.21 11.79
C VAL A 20 2.75 -54.77 11.83
N SER A 21 4.00 -54.50 11.48
CA SER A 21 4.55 -53.14 11.40
C SER A 21 3.80 -52.27 10.38
N ILE A 22 3.47 -52.81 9.19
CA ILE A 22 2.66 -52.08 8.20
C ILE A 22 1.27 -51.76 8.75
N VAL A 23 0.58 -52.74 9.34
CA VAL A 23 -0.75 -52.54 9.95
C VAL A 23 -0.69 -51.53 11.10
N PHE A 24 0.34 -51.58 11.94
CA PHE A 24 0.50 -50.65 13.07
C PHE A 24 0.81 -49.23 12.59
N ASN A 25 1.64 -49.06 11.56
CA ASN A 25 1.90 -47.74 10.97
C ASN A 25 0.63 -47.18 10.29
N ILE A 26 -0.13 -48.00 9.56
CA ILE A 26 -1.43 -47.58 8.99
C ILE A 26 -2.42 -47.20 10.09
N ALA A 27 -2.49 -47.96 11.18
CA ALA A 27 -3.33 -47.64 12.33
C ALA A 27 -2.91 -46.32 13.02
N VAL A 28 -1.60 -46.07 13.16
CA VAL A 28 -1.07 -44.80 13.69
C VAL A 28 -1.34 -43.63 12.73
N PHE A 29 -1.21 -43.81 11.42
CA PHE A 29 -1.57 -42.79 10.43
C PHE A 29 -3.07 -42.49 10.41
N LEU A 30 -3.93 -43.51 10.54
CA LEU A 30 -5.38 -43.33 10.66
C LEU A 30 -5.77 -42.68 11.98
N TYR A 31 -5.15 -43.07 13.11
CA TYR A 31 -5.34 -42.42 14.41
C TYR A 31 -4.89 -40.95 14.39
N ALA A 32 -3.73 -40.66 13.80
CA ALA A 32 -3.26 -39.29 13.61
C ALA A 32 -4.20 -38.50 12.69
N ALA A 33 -4.67 -39.07 11.58
CA ALA A 33 -5.64 -38.45 10.70
C ALA A 33 -6.99 -38.19 11.41
N MET A 34 -7.46 -39.11 12.26
CA MET A 34 -8.66 -38.93 13.09
C MET A 34 -8.46 -37.85 14.15
N HIS A 35 -7.29 -37.73 14.78
CA HIS A 35 -7.02 -36.67 15.76
C HIS A 35 -6.76 -35.30 15.13
N TYR A 36 -6.23 -35.23 13.89
CA TYR A 36 -6.08 -33.98 13.14
C TYR A 36 -7.38 -33.53 12.45
N SER A 37 -8.25 -34.45 12.03
CA SER A 37 -9.60 -34.12 11.53
C SER A 37 -10.62 -33.91 12.65
N GLY A 38 -10.42 -34.53 13.81
CA GLY A 38 -11.26 -34.40 15.00
C GLY A 38 -11.12 -33.08 15.76
N ASN A 39 -10.22 -32.19 15.35
CA ASN A 39 -10.08 -30.86 15.95
C ASN A 39 -10.84 -29.79 15.14
N SER A 40 -12.08 -30.10 14.78
CA SER A 40 -13.04 -29.12 14.26
C SER A 40 -13.31 -28.08 15.34
N ALA A 41 -12.72 -26.88 15.20
CA ALA A 41 -12.90 -25.79 16.13
C ALA A 41 -14.40 -25.51 16.35
N SER A 42 -14.82 -25.45 17.62
CA SER A 42 -16.20 -25.19 18.03
C SER A 42 -16.73 -23.96 17.29
N GLY A 43 -17.83 -24.14 16.55
CA GLY A 43 -18.23 -23.25 15.46
C GLY A 43 -18.28 -21.76 15.83
N VAL A 44 -17.25 -21.02 15.42
CA VAL A 44 -17.33 -19.56 15.33
C VAL A 44 -18.05 -19.24 14.02
N GLU A 45 -19.37 -19.09 14.11
CA GLU A 45 -20.16 -18.50 13.04
C GLU A 45 -19.66 -17.06 12.81
N TRP A 46 -18.95 -16.84 11.71
CA TRP A 46 -18.48 -15.52 11.32
C TRP A 46 -19.69 -14.68 10.90
N VAL A 47 -20.18 -13.85 11.81
CA VAL A 47 -21.19 -12.83 11.53
C VAL A 47 -20.49 -11.57 10.96
N PRO A 48 -20.50 -11.32 9.64
CA PRO A 48 -19.96 -10.08 9.08
C PRO A 48 -20.87 -8.90 9.44
N ILE A 49 -20.31 -7.69 9.41
CA ILE A 49 -21.10 -6.47 9.47
C ILE A 49 -21.96 -6.40 8.18
N THR A 50 -23.27 -6.49 8.33
CA THR A 50 -24.24 -6.27 7.25
C THR A 50 -24.20 -4.82 6.76
N SER A 51 -24.58 -4.60 5.49
CA SER A 51 -24.60 -3.27 4.88
C SER A 51 -25.66 -2.33 5.48
N ASP A 52 -26.68 -2.87 6.16
CA ASP A 52 -27.64 -2.10 6.99
C ASP A 52 -27.14 -1.80 8.42
N GLY A 53 -26.21 -2.61 8.93
CA GLY A 53 -25.65 -2.49 10.28
C GLY A 53 -26.57 -2.99 11.41
N SER A 54 -27.33 -4.06 11.13
CA SER A 54 -28.11 -4.93 12.04
C SER A 54 -27.84 -6.41 11.70
N GLU A 55 -27.58 -7.34 12.61
CA GLU A 55 -27.77 -7.34 14.07
C GLU A 55 -26.49 -7.77 14.85
N ARG A 56 -26.57 -7.88 16.19
CA ARG A 56 -25.54 -8.50 17.04
C ARG A 56 -26.16 -9.18 18.28
N SER A 57 -27.07 -10.11 18.03
CA SER A 57 -28.04 -10.60 19.02
C SER A 57 -27.48 -11.54 20.12
N ALA A 58 -26.28 -12.08 19.94
CA ALA A 58 -25.60 -12.92 20.94
C ALA A 58 -24.83 -12.10 22.01
N GLU A 59 -23.90 -11.25 21.61
CA GLU A 59 -22.94 -10.59 22.51
C GLU A 59 -23.54 -9.45 23.37
N ILE A 60 -24.71 -8.93 22.99
CA ILE A 60 -25.42 -7.91 23.78
C ILE A 60 -25.85 -8.43 25.16
N ARG A 61 -26.01 -9.76 25.34
CA ARG A 61 -26.37 -10.33 26.66
C ARG A 61 -25.25 -10.15 27.69
N TYR A 62 -24.00 -10.46 27.33
CA TYR A 62 -22.84 -10.32 28.23
C TYR A 62 -22.61 -8.86 28.65
N LEU A 63 -22.59 -7.93 27.69
CA LEU A 63 -22.36 -6.51 27.97
C LEU A 63 -23.45 -5.86 28.84
N LYS A 64 -24.65 -6.46 28.93
CA LYS A 64 -25.76 -5.91 29.74
C LYS A 64 -25.65 -6.28 31.23
N GLU A 65 -24.79 -7.24 31.59
CA GLU A 65 -24.53 -7.59 32.99
C GLU A 65 -23.41 -6.73 33.59
N GLU A 66 -22.30 -6.49 32.87
CA GLU A 66 -21.23 -5.57 33.31
C GLU A 66 -21.75 -4.14 33.54
N PHE A 67 -22.55 -3.62 32.61
CA PHE A 67 -23.12 -2.25 32.69
C PHE A 67 -24.09 -2.03 33.87
N ARG A 68 -24.41 -3.08 34.64
CA ARG A 68 -25.22 -2.98 35.85
C ARG A 68 -24.39 -2.73 37.12
N ASN A 69 -23.07 -2.89 37.05
CA ASN A 69 -22.17 -2.82 38.20
C ASN A 69 -21.31 -1.52 38.26
N GLU A 70 -21.21 -0.77 37.15
CA GLU A 70 -20.41 0.48 37.10
C GLU A 70 -21.22 1.79 37.29
N SER A 71 -22.54 1.74 37.49
CA SER A 71 -23.38 2.95 37.52
C SER A 71 -23.38 3.73 38.85
N GLU A 72 -22.61 3.31 39.86
CA GLU A 72 -22.53 3.98 41.17
C GLU A 72 -21.17 4.66 41.42
N THR A 73 -20.90 5.77 40.72
CA THR A 73 -20.17 6.93 41.29
C THR A 73 -20.34 8.17 40.40
N ARG A 74 -20.36 9.37 40.99
CA ARG A 74 -20.48 10.66 40.27
C ARG A 74 -19.13 11.41 40.21
N PRO A 75 -18.90 12.24 39.18
CA PRO A 75 -17.64 12.96 38.98
C PRO A 75 -17.60 14.32 39.71
N ALA A 76 -16.41 14.92 39.74
CA ALA A 76 -16.17 16.32 40.09
C ALA A 76 -15.25 16.99 39.05
N GLU A 77 -15.32 18.33 38.95
CA GLU A 77 -14.71 19.14 37.90
C GLU A 77 -13.38 19.78 38.35
N SER A 78 -12.59 20.30 37.39
CA SER A 78 -12.04 21.68 37.46
C SER A 78 -11.20 22.03 36.21
N SER A 79 -10.88 23.31 36.05
CA SER A 79 -10.13 23.86 34.90
C SER A 79 -9.28 25.08 35.31
N VAL A 80 -8.18 25.34 34.59
CA VAL A 80 -7.36 26.59 34.50
C VAL A 80 -6.12 26.20 33.63
N ARG A 81 -5.76 26.82 32.49
CA ARG A 81 -5.38 28.21 32.12
C ARG A 81 -3.92 28.61 32.45
N ASN A 82 -3.12 28.71 31.38
CA ASN A 82 -2.02 29.66 31.07
C ASN A 82 -1.00 30.08 32.15
N LEU A 83 0.32 29.98 31.82
CA LEU A 83 1.11 31.14 31.35
C LEU A 83 2.43 30.70 30.67
N GLU A 84 3.12 31.63 30.02
CA GLU A 84 4.51 31.53 29.51
C GLU A 84 5.47 32.27 30.46
N GLU A 85 6.75 31.87 30.52
CA GLU A 85 7.87 32.84 30.39
C GLU A 85 9.20 32.13 30.04
N SER A 86 10.29 32.90 29.93
CA SER A 86 11.56 32.48 29.30
C SER A 86 12.80 32.88 30.09
N THR A 87 13.96 32.24 29.84
CA THR A 87 15.28 32.87 29.98
C THR A 87 16.39 32.10 29.25
N SER A 88 17.54 32.75 29.00
CA SER A 88 18.68 32.25 28.21
C SER A 88 20.00 32.30 29.01
N GLN A 89 21.00 31.49 28.66
CA GLN A 89 22.43 31.89 28.68
C GLN A 89 23.37 30.94 27.91
N LYS A 90 24.66 31.31 27.75
CA LYS A 90 25.57 30.87 26.66
C LYS A 90 27.06 31.12 26.98
N SER A 91 27.97 30.15 26.75
CA SER A 91 29.44 30.39 26.73
C SER A 91 30.27 29.26 26.06
N ILE A 92 31.21 29.63 25.16
CA ILE A 92 32.17 28.83 24.33
C ILE A 92 33.21 29.86 23.77
N PRO A 93 34.48 29.59 23.33
CA PRO A 93 35.24 28.33 23.13
C PRO A 93 36.71 28.29 23.67
N SER A 94 37.44 27.18 23.43
CA SER A 94 38.92 27.00 23.58
C SER A 94 39.35 25.63 22.99
N THR A 95 40.58 25.28 22.54
CA THR A 95 41.73 25.96 21.88
C THR A 95 42.62 24.85 21.22
N MET A 96 43.49 25.16 20.24
CA MET A 96 44.48 24.27 19.57
C MET A 96 45.85 24.99 19.44
N PRO A 97 47.03 24.32 19.29
CA PRO A 97 47.65 24.20 17.94
C PRO A 97 48.75 23.10 17.67
N SER A 98 49.01 22.83 16.37
CA SER A 98 50.30 22.44 15.71
C SER A 98 50.95 21.06 16.00
N VAL A 99 51.52 20.29 15.05
CA VAL A 99 52.70 20.55 14.19
C VAL A 99 52.75 19.61 12.94
N ASN A 100 53.45 20.03 11.87
CA ASN A 100 53.58 19.35 10.56
C ASN A 100 54.65 18.23 10.47
N LYS A 101 54.60 17.41 9.40
CA LYS A 101 55.80 16.97 8.65
C LYS A 101 55.52 16.66 7.17
N THR A 102 56.59 16.54 6.38
CA THR A 102 56.63 16.76 4.92
C THR A 102 57.17 15.54 4.16
N ALA A 103 56.72 15.31 2.91
CA ALA A 103 57.57 14.93 1.76
C ALA A 103 56.74 14.78 0.46
N SER A 104 57.42 14.77 -0.70
CA SER A 104 56.83 14.62 -2.05
C SER A 104 57.71 13.70 -2.91
N SER A 105 57.09 12.95 -3.83
CA SER A 105 57.69 12.49 -5.09
C SER A 105 56.60 12.18 -6.12
N THR A 106 56.98 11.97 -7.38
CA THR A 106 56.11 12.10 -8.56
C THR A 106 56.40 11.05 -9.64
N VAL A 107 55.58 11.10 -10.71
CA VAL A 107 55.73 10.47 -12.04
C VAL A 107 55.00 9.13 -12.25
N SER A 108 54.53 8.99 -13.50
CA SER A 108 53.55 8.08 -14.09
C SER A 108 53.98 6.63 -14.26
N ASP A 109 52.99 5.76 -14.50
CA ASP A 109 53.06 4.87 -15.66
C ASP A 109 51.68 4.67 -16.32
N ILE A 110 51.64 4.18 -17.57
CA ILE A 110 50.44 4.14 -18.44
C ILE A 110 50.06 2.70 -18.87
N ASP A 111 48.76 2.47 -19.02
CA ASP A 111 48.07 1.33 -19.64
C ASP A 111 48.38 -0.11 -19.16
N LYS A 112 47.34 -0.75 -18.62
CA LYS A 112 46.73 -1.89 -19.34
C LYS A 112 45.26 -2.13 -19.01
N LYS A 113 44.43 -2.01 -20.05
CA LYS A 113 42.98 -2.21 -20.01
C LYS A 113 42.62 -3.68 -20.26
N VAL A 114 42.09 -4.36 -19.25
CA VAL A 114 41.38 -5.64 -19.39
C VAL A 114 40.08 -5.56 -18.59
N SER A 115 38.95 -5.75 -19.25
CA SER A 115 37.63 -5.70 -18.61
C SER A 115 37.37 -6.95 -17.77
N ALA A 116 37.63 -6.86 -16.46
CA ALA A 116 36.99 -7.73 -15.50
C ALA A 116 35.57 -7.21 -15.24
N VAL A 117 34.55 -8.07 -15.35
CA VAL A 117 33.21 -7.76 -14.85
C VAL A 117 33.31 -7.65 -13.32
N PRO A 118 32.89 -6.54 -12.68
CA PRO A 118 32.91 -6.43 -11.24
C PRO A 118 32.05 -7.52 -10.61
N SER A 119 32.63 -8.27 -9.66
CA SER A 119 31.85 -9.18 -8.81
C SER A 119 30.78 -8.39 -8.05
N GLU A 120 29.60 -8.97 -7.87
CA GLU A 120 28.40 -8.26 -7.37
C GLU A 120 28.62 -7.52 -6.04
N ALA A 121 29.53 -8.01 -5.19
CA ALA A 121 29.91 -7.38 -3.93
C ALA A 121 30.66 -6.04 -4.10
N ASN A 122 31.46 -5.87 -5.17
CA ASN A 122 32.21 -4.63 -5.40
C ASN A 122 31.30 -3.47 -5.79
N LEU A 123 30.22 -3.76 -6.54
CA LEU A 123 29.21 -2.77 -6.96
C LEU A 123 28.51 -2.06 -5.80
N ILE A 124 28.64 -2.54 -4.55
CA ILE A 124 27.95 -1.97 -3.37
C ILE A 124 28.74 -0.83 -2.72
N ASN A 125 30.08 -0.85 -2.79
CA ASN A 125 30.93 0.07 -2.03
C ASN A 125 31.35 1.34 -2.79
N GLU A 126 31.24 1.35 -4.12
CA GLU A 126 31.48 2.54 -4.93
C GLU A 126 30.26 3.48 -4.93
N THR A 127 30.55 4.78 -5.03
CA THR A 127 29.53 5.83 -5.16
C THR A 127 28.94 5.77 -6.56
N LEU A 128 27.66 5.43 -6.68
CA LEU A 128 26.97 5.41 -7.97
C LEU A 128 26.71 6.84 -8.46
N ASP A 129 27.46 7.25 -9.48
CA ASP A 129 27.25 8.51 -10.19
C ASP A 129 26.08 8.36 -11.19
N ILE A 130 25.18 9.33 -11.22
CA ILE A 130 23.90 9.27 -11.95
C ILE A 130 23.78 10.52 -12.84
N VAL A 131 23.88 10.28 -14.14
CA VAL A 131 23.96 11.33 -15.17
C VAL A 131 22.59 11.94 -15.50
N ASP A 132 21.52 11.17 -15.34
CA ASP A 132 20.14 11.63 -15.52
C ASP A 132 19.24 11.06 -14.41
N GLU A 133 18.65 11.94 -13.61
CA GLU A 133 17.70 11.58 -12.56
C GLU A 133 16.34 11.08 -13.11
N ASN A 134 16.01 11.44 -14.35
CA ASN A 134 14.73 11.15 -14.99
C ASN A 134 14.72 9.79 -15.73
N ALA A 135 15.85 9.09 -15.78
CA ALA A 135 16.00 7.78 -16.41
C ALA A 135 16.68 6.77 -15.46
N LEU A 136 16.58 5.48 -15.77
CA LEU A 136 17.30 4.42 -15.06
C LEU A 136 18.33 3.80 -16.01
N SER A 137 19.59 3.82 -15.62
CA SER A 137 20.67 3.14 -16.35
C SER A 137 20.75 1.65 -15.97
N GLU A 138 21.36 0.85 -16.84
CA GLU A 138 21.75 -0.55 -16.52
C GLU A 138 22.56 -0.66 -15.21
N THR A 139 23.41 0.32 -14.92
CA THR A 139 24.18 0.37 -13.66
C THR A 139 23.28 0.61 -12.45
N THR A 140 22.28 1.50 -12.54
CA THR A 140 21.25 1.68 -11.53
C THR A 140 20.41 0.40 -11.36
N LEU A 141 19.96 -0.24 -12.45
CA LEU A 141 19.14 -1.45 -12.40
C LEU A 141 19.89 -2.64 -11.78
N ALA A 142 21.15 -2.86 -12.17
CA ALA A 142 22.00 -3.89 -11.57
C ALA A 142 22.26 -3.63 -10.06
N ARG A 143 22.50 -2.37 -9.68
CA ARG A 143 22.65 -1.96 -8.28
C ARG A 143 21.35 -2.21 -7.49
N LEU A 144 20.19 -1.90 -8.05
CA LEU A 144 18.88 -2.15 -7.42
C LEU A 144 18.59 -3.64 -7.26
N ARG A 145 18.90 -4.46 -8.27
CA ARG A 145 18.76 -5.93 -8.18
C ARG A 145 19.52 -6.51 -6.99
N SER A 146 20.78 -6.08 -6.82
CA SER A 146 21.64 -6.47 -5.69
C SER A 146 21.13 -5.93 -4.34
N LEU A 147 20.75 -4.65 -4.27
CA LEU A 147 20.29 -4.00 -3.02
C LEU A 147 18.92 -4.49 -2.52
N LEU A 148 18.00 -4.83 -3.42
CA LEU A 148 16.62 -5.17 -3.05
C LEU A 148 16.39 -6.67 -2.87
N ALA A 149 17.21 -7.52 -3.50
CA ALA A 149 17.13 -8.99 -3.44
C ALA A 149 15.69 -9.53 -3.53
N CYS A 150 14.88 -8.91 -4.40
CA CYS A 150 13.46 -9.20 -4.53
C CYS A 150 13.20 -10.40 -5.45
N ASN A 151 12.00 -10.97 -5.36
CA ASN A 151 11.54 -12.03 -6.25
C ASN A 151 10.46 -11.49 -7.19
N ASP A 152 10.54 -11.90 -8.46
CA ASP A 152 9.52 -11.66 -9.47
C ASP A 152 8.23 -12.46 -9.18
N LYS A 153 7.15 -12.15 -9.91
CA LYS A 153 5.81 -12.73 -9.65
C LYS A 153 5.05 -13.06 -10.92
N ASP A 154 4.18 -14.06 -10.83
CA ASP A 154 3.29 -14.46 -11.91
C ASP A 154 2.25 -13.38 -12.26
N PHE A 155 2.23 -12.99 -13.52
CA PHE A 155 1.26 -12.05 -14.11
C PHE A 155 0.08 -12.77 -14.80
N LEU A 156 -0.39 -13.84 -14.18
CA LEU A 156 -1.48 -14.69 -14.70
C LEU A 156 -2.86 -14.23 -14.20
N PRO A 157 -3.92 -14.35 -15.02
CA PRO A 157 -5.30 -14.14 -14.57
C PRO A 157 -5.70 -15.22 -13.56
N THR A 158 -6.29 -14.83 -12.44
CA THR A 158 -6.71 -15.75 -11.38
C THR A 158 -8.02 -15.31 -10.73
N THR A 159 -8.94 -16.25 -10.52
CA THR A 159 -10.17 -16.02 -9.72
C THR A 159 -9.96 -16.58 -8.32
N THR A 160 -10.14 -15.74 -7.30
CA THR A 160 -9.88 -16.09 -5.90
C THR A 160 -10.97 -15.54 -4.97
N GLN A 161 -11.14 -16.15 -3.80
CA GLN A 161 -12.01 -15.65 -2.75
C GLN A 161 -11.18 -14.93 -1.68
N ARG A 162 -11.65 -13.76 -1.22
CA ARG A 162 -11.05 -12.94 -0.17
C ARG A 162 -12.11 -12.52 0.84
N GLY A 163 -12.23 -13.27 1.93
CA GLY A 163 -13.33 -13.09 2.89
C GLY A 163 -14.69 -13.26 2.21
N GLU A 164 -15.53 -12.22 2.25
CA GLU A 164 -16.83 -12.22 1.56
C GLU A 164 -16.78 -11.80 0.09
N PHE A 165 -15.60 -11.52 -0.48
CA PHE A 165 -15.44 -11.03 -1.84
C PHE A 165 -14.90 -12.08 -2.81
N TRP A 166 -15.43 -12.11 -4.02
CA TRP A 166 -14.79 -12.73 -5.18
C TRP A 166 -13.89 -11.70 -5.87
N VAL A 167 -12.68 -12.12 -6.24
CA VAL A 167 -11.64 -11.28 -6.85
C VAL A 167 -11.18 -11.90 -8.16
N LEU A 168 -11.46 -11.21 -9.25
CA LEU A 168 -10.91 -11.44 -10.59
C LEU A 168 -9.58 -10.70 -10.67
N LYS A 169 -8.51 -11.34 -10.21
CA LYS A 169 -7.15 -10.79 -10.21
C LYS A 169 -6.57 -10.88 -11.63
N ASN A 170 -5.85 -9.82 -12.03
CA ASN A 170 -5.32 -9.64 -13.39
C ASN A 170 -6.38 -9.82 -14.49
N PHE A 171 -7.61 -9.32 -14.28
CA PHE A 171 -8.77 -9.52 -15.15
C PHE A 171 -8.60 -8.87 -16.53
N VAL A 172 -8.12 -7.63 -16.60
CA VAL A 172 -7.62 -7.03 -17.85
C VAL A 172 -6.19 -6.62 -17.59
N ARG A 173 -5.26 -7.18 -18.38
CA ARG A 173 -3.81 -6.99 -18.18
C ARG A 173 -3.27 -5.82 -18.98
N ALA A 174 -2.25 -5.19 -18.40
CA ALA A 174 -1.39 -4.25 -19.08
C ALA A 174 -0.48 -4.94 -20.12
N GLU A 175 -0.08 -4.20 -21.14
CA GLU A 175 0.71 -4.65 -22.30
C GLU A 175 2.21 -4.30 -22.17
N HIS A 176 2.70 -3.94 -20.97
CA HIS A 176 4.10 -3.61 -20.69
C HIS A 176 5.12 -4.75 -20.87
N GLY A 177 4.67 -5.99 -21.16
CA GLY A 177 5.54 -7.16 -21.20
C GLY A 177 6.01 -7.58 -19.80
N THR A 178 7.23 -8.13 -19.71
CA THR A 178 7.86 -8.47 -18.42
C THR A 178 8.28 -7.21 -17.67
N VAL A 179 8.03 -7.16 -16.36
CA VAL A 179 8.55 -6.15 -15.44
C VAL A 179 9.18 -6.90 -14.27
N LEU A 180 10.50 -6.77 -14.08
CA LEU A 180 11.19 -7.37 -12.94
C LEU A 180 10.94 -6.56 -11.67
N CYS A 181 11.04 -7.22 -10.52
CA CYS A 181 10.66 -6.67 -9.23
C CYS A 181 11.45 -5.41 -8.83
N HIS A 182 12.65 -5.19 -9.38
CA HIS A 182 13.54 -4.08 -9.04
C HIS A 182 13.55 -2.91 -10.06
N GLU A 183 12.84 -3.03 -11.19
CA GLU A 183 12.96 -2.08 -12.32
C GLU A 183 12.00 -0.89 -12.25
N SER A 184 10.95 -0.99 -11.43
CA SER A 184 9.88 0.00 -11.40
C SER A 184 9.18 0.06 -10.05
N ILE A 185 8.17 0.94 -9.95
CA ILE A 185 7.23 1.05 -8.83
C ILE A 185 5.83 0.85 -9.39
N THR A 186 4.97 0.10 -8.69
CA THR A 186 3.56 -0.03 -9.09
C THR A 186 2.71 0.97 -8.31
N TYR A 187 1.97 1.83 -9.01
CA TYR A 187 0.91 2.64 -8.39
C TYR A 187 -0.28 1.73 -8.12
N THR A 188 -0.58 1.47 -6.84
CA THR A 188 -1.65 0.55 -6.43
C THR A 188 -2.83 1.36 -5.93
N THR A 189 -3.97 1.27 -6.63
CA THR A 189 -5.11 2.16 -6.43
C THR A 189 -6.45 1.45 -6.61
N HIS A 190 -7.55 2.17 -6.36
CA HIS A 190 -8.89 1.60 -6.32
C HIS A 190 -9.99 2.58 -6.70
N ALA A 191 -11.05 2.05 -7.30
CA ALA A 191 -12.20 2.84 -7.72
C ALA A 191 -13.50 2.00 -7.79
N GLY A 192 -14.61 2.66 -8.05
CA GLY A 192 -15.67 2.12 -8.92
C GLY A 192 -15.56 2.77 -10.30
N PHE A 193 -16.23 2.24 -11.33
CA PHE A 193 -16.15 2.80 -12.69
C PHE A 193 -16.51 4.30 -12.77
N GLU A 194 -17.33 4.80 -11.83
CA GLU A 194 -17.74 6.20 -11.69
C GLU A 194 -16.59 7.22 -11.50
N TYR A 195 -15.35 6.76 -11.27
CA TYR A 195 -14.14 7.59 -11.10
C TYR A 195 -13.09 7.38 -12.21
N PHE A 196 -13.47 6.74 -13.33
CA PHE A 196 -12.51 6.39 -14.39
C PHE A 196 -12.00 7.59 -15.21
N ASP A 197 -12.62 8.77 -15.06
CA ASP A 197 -12.10 10.06 -15.53
C ASP A 197 -10.72 10.40 -14.94
N ASN A 198 -10.38 9.83 -13.78
CA ASN A 198 -9.08 10.00 -13.13
C ASN A 198 -7.97 9.10 -13.72
N VAL A 199 -8.29 8.05 -14.48
CA VAL A 199 -7.29 7.06 -14.95
C VAL A 199 -6.29 7.67 -15.93
N ILE A 200 -6.77 8.36 -16.97
CA ILE A 200 -5.90 8.98 -17.99
C ILE A 200 -4.89 9.97 -17.36
N PRO A 201 -5.31 11.03 -16.63
CA PRO A 201 -4.38 12.00 -16.05
C PRO A 201 -3.54 11.46 -14.88
N LEU A 202 -3.89 10.30 -14.31
CA LEU A 202 -3.01 9.57 -13.38
C LEU A 202 -1.87 8.88 -14.15
N VAL A 203 -2.20 8.11 -15.20
CA VAL A 203 -1.22 7.31 -15.95
C VAL A 203 -0.26 8.20 -16.74
N GLU A 204 -0.76 9.27 -17.37
CA GLU A 204 0.03 10.28 -18.10
C GLU A 204 1.14 10.92 -17.24
N ARG A 205 1.00 10.93 -15.92
CA ARG A 205 1.95 11.53 -14.97
C ARG A 205 2.76 10.49 -14.20
N TRP A 206 2.40 9.22 -14.30
CA TRP A 206 3.06 8.11 -13.63
C TRP A 206 3.99 7.32 -14.57
N MET A 207 3.56 7.08 -15.82
CA MET A 207 4.33 6.43 -16.89
C MET A 207 5.01 5.10 -16.52
N ALA A 208 4.40 4.37 -15.58
CA ALA A 208 4.89 3.12 -15.00
C ALA A 208 3.68 2.22 -14.62
N PRO A 209 3.88 0.96 -14.19
CA PRO A 209 2.77 0.04 -13.95
C PRO A 209 1.74 0.57 -12.94
N VAL A 210 0.46 0.37 -13.25
CA VAL A 210 -0.68 0.71 -12.39
C VAL A 210 -1.50 -0.56 -12.14
N SER A 211 -1.77 -0.83 -10.87
CA SER A 211 -2.68 -1.87 -10.41
C SER A 211 -3.94 -1.21 -9.86
N LEU A 212 -5.08 -1.45 -10.51
CA LEU A 212 -6.36 -0.80 -10.21
C LEU A 212 -7.41 -1.84 -9.78
N ALA A 213 -7.76 -1.83 -8.49
CA ALA A 213 -8.84 -2.64 -7.94
C ALA A 213 -10.21 -1.94 -8.10
N VAL A 214 -11.08 -2.52 -8.93
CA VAL A 214 -12.40 -1.98 -9.28
C VAL A 214 -13.50 -2.74 -8.54
N HIS A 215 -14.23 -2.04 -7.68
CA HIS A 215 -15.42 -2.59 -7.03
C HIS A 215 -16.61 -2.53 -8.00
N ALA A 216 -17.12 -3.69 -8.41
CA ALA A 216 -18.15 -3.80 -9.44
C ALA A 216 -19.27 -4.81 -9.05
N PRO A 217 -20.06 -4.52 -8.00
CA PRO A 217 -21.15 -5.39 -7.54
C PRO A 217 -22.33 -5.39 -8.52
N GLY A 218 -22.95 -6.55 -8.71
CA GLY A 218 -24.14 -6.69 -9.55
C GLY A 218 -23.95 -6.10 -10.95
N ASP A 219 -24.81 -5.15 -11.33
CA ASP A 219 -24.83 -4.56 -12.66
C ASP A 219 -23.64 -3.60 -12.94
N ASP A 220 -22.91 -3.17 -11.90
CA ASP A 220 -21.73 -2.29 -12.04
C ASP A 220 -20.58 -2.96 -12.85
N LEU A 221 -20.59 -4.28 -13.00
CA LEU A 221 -19.64 -5.00 -13.84
C LEU A 221 -19.79 -4.65 -15.34
N ALA A 222 -21.03 -4.50 -15.83
CA ALA A 222 -21.26 -4.15 -17.24
C ALA A 222 -20.77 -2.74 -17.56
N SER A 223 -21.02 -1.79 -16.65
CA SER A 223 -20.51 -0.42 -16.74
C SER A 223 -18.99 -0.37 -16.63
N THR A 224 -18.40 -1.19 -15.76
CA THR A 224 -16.95 -1.35 -15.59
C THR A 224 -16.29 -1.86 -16.87
N VAL A 225 -16.77 -2.97 -17.45
CA VAL A 225 -16.21 -3.56 -18.67
C VAL A 225 -16.27 -2.60 -19.85
N ASN A 226 -17.40 -1.90 -20.05
CA ASN A 226 -17.51 -0.88 -21.08
C ASN A 226 -16.62 0.35 -20.81
N SER A 227 -16.40 0.72 -19.55
CA SER A 227 -15.46 1.79 -19.18
C SER A 227 -14.00 1.40 -19.44
N ILE A 228 -13.61 0.15 -19.18
CA ILE A 228 -12.28 -0.38 -19.48
C ILE A 228 -12.02 -0.34 -21.00
N ARG A 229 -13.00 -0.78 -21.81
CA ARG A 229 -12.91 -0.72 -23.28
C ARG A 229 -12.77 0.74 -23.76
N TYR A 230 -13.62 1.66 -23.29
CA TYR A 230 -13.49 3.08 -23.64
C TYR A 230 -12.11 3.66 -23.28
N LEU A 231 -11.58 3.39 -22.08
CA LEU A 231 -10.27 3.89 -21.67
C LEU A 231 -9.11 3.30 -22.51
N ARG A 232 -9.26 2.10 -23.07
CA ARG A 232 -8.22 1.43 -23.87
C ARG A 232 -8.30 1.75 -25.36
N ASP A 233 -9.49 2.08 -25.86
CA ASP A 233 -9.74 2.30 -27.30
C ASP A 233 -9.87 3.80 -27.66
N CYS A 234 -10.31 4.64 -26.71
CA CYS A 234 -10.76 6.01 -26.97
C CYS A 234 -9.98 7.11 -26.22
N ALA A 235 -8.92 6.77 -25.48
CA ALA A 235 -8.10 7.75 -24.74
C ALA A 235 -7.20 8.62 -25.65
N GLY A 236 -7.01 8.26 -26.92
CA GLY A 236 -6.12 8.96 -27.85
C GLY A 236 -4.62 8.64 -27.68
N ASN A 237 -4.27 7.78 -26.72
CA ASN A 237 -2.95 7.20 -26.52
C ASN A 237 -3.08 5.78 -25.95
N ASP A 238 -2.04 4.96 -26.09
CA ASP A 238 -2.01 3.58 -25.61
C ASP A 238 -1.63 3.45 -24.12
N PHE A 239 -1.45 4.54 -23.36
CA PHE A 239 -0.90 4.47 -21.99
C PHE A 239 -1.75 3.60 -21.05
N VAL A 240 -3.09 3.62 -21.19
CA VAL A 240 -3.96 2.73 -20.40
C VAL A 240 -3.71 1.26 -20.74
N ARG A 241 -3.52 0.94 -22.02
CA ARG A 241 -3.21 -0.42 -22.47
C ARG A 241 -1.83 -0.85 -21.97
N GLN A 242 -0.84 0.03 -22.10
CA GLN A 242 0.55 -0.24 -21.76
C GLN A 242 0.74 -0.44 -20.24
N TYR A 243 0.10 0.38 -19.40
CA TYR A 243 0.44 0.46 -17.97
C TYR A 243 -0.63 -0.04 -17.00
N VAL A 244 -1.93 -0.06 -17.36
CA VAL A 244 -3.01 -0.32 -16.38
C VAL A 244 -3.47 -1.76 -16.41
N THR A 245 -3.25 -2.47 -15.29
CA THR A 245 -3.91 -3.75 -15.00
C THR A 245 -5.10 -3.54 -14.09
N PHE A 246 -6.26 -4.05 -14.51
CA PHE A 246 -7.51 -4.00 -13.77
C PHE A 246 -7.74 -5.31 -13.02
N HIS A 247 -8.20 -5.20 -11.78
CA HIS A 247 -8.65 -6.32 -10.95
C HIS A 247 -10.08 -6.03 -10.53
N VAL A 248 -11.02 -6.93 -10.78
CA VAL A 248 -12.44 -6.65 -10.55
C VAL A 248 -12.96 -7.49 -9.38
N PHE A 249 -13.68 -6.89 -8.45
CA PHE A 249 -14.14 -7.59 -7.25
C PHE A 249 -15.54 -7.15 -6.78
N PHE A 250 -16.24 -8.07 -6.14
CA PHE A 250 -17.61 -7.92 -5.64
C PHE A 250 -17.91 -8.93 -4.52
N SER A 251 -18.85 -8.62 -3.62
CA SER A 251 -19.27 -9.55 -2.56
C SER A 251 -20.01 -10.75 -3.14
N TYR A 252 -19.93 -11.93 -2.50
CA TYR A 252 -20.76 -13.09 -2.85
C TYR A 252 -22.28 -12.79 -2.73
N LYS A 253 -22.65 -11.76 -1.96
CA LYS A 253 -24.04 -11.28 -1.81
C LYS A 253 -24.53 -10.47 -3.02
N HIS A 254 -23.61 -10.02 -3.88
CA HIS A 254 -23.86 -9.11 -5.00
C HIS A 254 -23.09 -9.54 -6.26
N ILE A 255 -23.15 -10.84 -6.58
CA ILE A 255 -22.51 -11.42 -7.76
C ILE A 255 -23.20 -10.89 -9.03
N PRO A 256 -22.45 -10.37 -10.03
CA PRO A 256 -22.98 -10.00 -11.35
C PRO A 256 -23.61 -11.18 -12.11
N ALA A 257 -24.72 -10.93 -12.80
CA ALA A 257 -25.50 -11.98 -13.48
C ALA A 257 -24.73 -12.73 -14.61
N LYS A 258 -23.70 -12.11 -15.18
CA LYS A 258 -22.71 -12.77 -16.06
C LYS A 258 -21.35 -12.13 -15.84
N ILE A 259 -20.31 -12.95 -15.66
CA ILE A 259 -18.91 -12.51 -15.77
C ILE A 259 -18.48 -12.72 -17.23
N PRO A 260 -18.10 -11.67 -17.98
CA PRO A 260 -17.66 -11.82 -19.37
C PRO A 260 -16.17 -12.18 -19.43
N ASN A 261 -15.78 -12.91 -20.47
CA ASN A 261 -14.39 -13.26 -20.73
C ASN A 261 -13.60 -12.04 -21.26
N PRO A 262 -12.50 -11.62 -20.63
CA PRO A 262 -11.62 -10.55 -21.11
C PRO A 262 -11.18 -10.73 -22.55
N ASP A 263 -10.75 -11.94 -22.91
CA ASP A 263 -10.19 -12.23 -24.23
C ASP A 263 -11.25 -12.14 -25.33
N GLU A 264 -12.54 -12.26 -25.00
CA GLU A 264 -13.67 -12.04 -25.93
C GLU A 264 -14.05 -10.56 -26.01
N PHE A 265 -14.27 -9.87 -24.88
CA PHE A 265 -14.82 -8.51 -24.92
C PHE A 265 -13.81 -7.46 -25.41
N LEU A 266 -12.50 -7.73 -25.27
CA LEU A 266 -11.44 -6.85 -25.78
C LEU A 266 -11.23 -6.98 -27.30
N GLN A 267 -11.70 -8.06 -27.94
CA GLN A 267 -11.68 -8.17 -29.41
C GLN A 267 -12.72 -7.26 -30.09
N THR A 268 -13.75 -6.82 -29.34
CA THR A 268 -14.76 -5.89 -29.86
C THR A 268 -14.34 -4.46 -29.54
N PRO A 269 -13.94 -3.63 -30.53
CA PRO A 269 -13.55 -2.24 -30.27
C PRO A 269 -14.74 -1.42 -29.76
N PHE A 270 -14.47 -0.43 -28.92
CA PHE A 270 -15.45 0.55 -28.48
C PHE A 270 -15.67 1.61 -29.56
N ASN A 271 -16.93 2.00 -29.80
CA ASN A 271 -17.24 3.10 -30.71
C ASN A 271 -17.00 4.44 -30.01
N CYS A 272 -15.87 5.08 -30.30
CA CYS A 272 -15.42 6.32 -29.66
C CYS A 272 -16.21 7.58 -30.01
N THR A 273 -17.23 7.52 -30.89
CA THR A 273 -18.20 8.61 -31.03
C THR A 273 -19.20 8.65 -29.87
N ASN A 274 -19.33 7.56 -29.11
CA ASN A 274 -20.09 7.52 -27.86
C ASN A 274 -19.29 8.20 -26.74
N LYS A 275 -20.01 8.84 -25.81
CA LYS A 275 -19.42 9.37 -24.57
C LYS A 275 -18.92 8.23 -23.68
N ALA A 276 -17.90 8.52 -22.86
CA ALA A 276 -17.37 7.55 -21.90
C ALA A 276 -18.47 7.04 -20.96
N PRO A 277 -18.59 5.71 -20.70
CA PRO A 277 -19.67 5.17 -19.87
C PRO A 277 -19.67 5.62 -18.39
N TYR A 278 -18.57 6.23 -17.93
CA TYR A 278 -18.46 6.84 -16.60
C TYR A 278 -18.96 8.31 -16.57
N PHE A 279 -19.06 9.00 -17.71
CA PHE A 279 -19.74 10.29 -17.78
C PHE A 279 -21.26 10.09 -17.87
N ASN A 280 -22.00 10.75 -16.99
CA ASN A 280 -23.46 10.60 -16.84
C ASN A 280 -23.91 9.16 -16.54
N ALA A 281 -23.12 8.41 -15.76
CA ALA A 281 -23.54 7.12 -15.23
C ALA A 281 -24.91 7.22 -14.54
N THR A 282 -25.83 6.30 -14.87
CA THR A 282 -26.99 6.03 -14.01
C THR A 282 -26.51 5.61 -12.62
N PRO A 283 -27.31 5.81 -11.55
CA PRO A 283 -26.86 5.49 -10.19
C PRO A 283 -26.33 4.06 -10.11
N SER A 284 -25.05 3.90 -9.75
CA SER A 284 -24.38 2.59 -9.67
C SER A 284 -25.16 1.61 -8.79
N TYR A 285 -25.07 0.31 -9.07
CA TYR A 285 -25.67 -0.74 -8.27
C TYR A 285 -25.24 -0.61 -6.80
N LYS A 286 -23.97 -0.24 -6.53
CA LYS A 286 -23.50 0.18 -5.20
C LYS A 286 -24.42 1.24 -4.56
N LYS A 287 -24.71 2.35 -5.27
CA LYS A 287 -25.57 3.44 -4.80
C LYS A 287 -27.03 2.98 -4.64
N GLN A 288 -27.59 2.28 -5.62
CA GLN A 288 -28.97 1.77 -5.59
C GLN A 288 -29.22 0.86 -4.38
N LYS A 289 -28.30 -0.07 -4.10
CA LYS A 289 -28.39 -1.00 -2.97
C LYS A 289 -27.82 -0.45 -1.66
N ASN A 290 -27.44 0.85 -1.61
CA ASN A 290 -26.87 1.51 -0.43
C ASN A 290 -25.63 0.80 0.17
N LEU A 291 -24.81 0.14 -0.66
CA LEU A 291 -23.66 -0.63 -0.19
C LEU A 291 -22.56 0.30 0.32
N LEU A 292 -21.86 -0.11 1.37
CA LEU A 292 -20.61 0.53 1.81
C LEU A 292 -19.50 0.25 0.78
N TYR A 293 -18.47 1.11 0.71
CA TYR A 293 -17.30 0.87 -0.13
C TYR A 293 -16.21 0.11 0.66
N PRO A 294 -15.86 -1.13 0.27
CA PRO A 294 -14.85 -1.95 0.93
C PRO A 294 -13.43 -1.48 0.53
N VAL A 295 -13.09 -0.27 0.93
CA VAL A 295 -11.89 0.46 0.46
C VAL A 295 -10.58 -0.26 0.79
N ASN A 296 -10.49 -0.87 1.97
CA ASN A 296 -9.28 -1.57 2.40
C ASN A 296 -9.11 -2.93 1.72
N VAL A 297 -10.21 -3.62 1.38
CA VAL A 297 -10.19 -4.79 0.49
C VAL A 297 -9.62 -4.38 -0.87
N ALA A 298 -10.08 -3.26 -1.44
CA ALA A 298 -9.60 -2.76 -2.73
C ALA A 298 -8.09 -2.40 -2.70
N ARG A 299 -7.63 -1.67 -1.67
CA ARG A 299 -6.20 -1.36 -1.46
C ARG A 299 -5.37 -2.63 -1.39
N ASN A 300 -5.82 -3.63 -0.63
CA ASN A 300 -5.08 -4.86 -0.45
C ASN A 300 -5.10 -5.76 -1.71
N ILE A 301 -6.17 -5.76 -2.51
CA ILE A 301 -6.21 -6.45 -3.82
C ILE A 301 -5.21 -5.83 -4.79
N ALA A 302 -5.19 -4.51 -4.93
CA ALA A 302 -4.22 -3.83 -5.81
C ALA A 302 -2.79 -4.06 -5.32
N ARG A 303 -2.56 -3.94 -4.01
CA ARG A 303 -1.30 -4.28 -3.37
C ARG A 303 -0.85 -5.71 -3.69
N ASP A 304 -1.71 -6.71 -3.53
CA ASP A 304 -1.34 -8.12 -3.73
C ASP A 304 -1.15 -8.51 -5.20
N ALA A 305 -1.50 -7.63 -6.13
CA ALA A 305 -1.31 -7.81 -7.57
C ALA A 305 -0.11 -7.04 -8.15
N ALA A 306 0.49 -6.10 -7.42
CA ALA A 306 1.70 -5.42 -7.87
C ALA A 306 2.88 -6.41 -8.07
N LEU A 307 3.59 -6.24 -9.19
CA LEU A 307 4.74 -7.07 -9.57
C LEU A 307 6.05 -6.59 -8.92
N THR A 308 6.15 -5.28 -8.68
CA THR A 308 7.35 -4.57 -8.20
C THR A 308 7.59 -4.74 -6.70
N HIS A 309 8.84 -4.55 -6.25
CA HIS A 309 9.22 -4.53 -4.83
C HIS A 309 8.63 -3.30 -4.12
N PHE A 310 8.76 -2.13 -4.75
CA PHE A 310 8.20 -0.88 -4.26
C PHE A 310 6.80 -0.66 -4.83
N ILE A 311 5.90 -0.15 -3.99
CA ILE A 311 4.50 0.11 -4.32
C ILE A 311 4.08 1.47 -3.77
N LEU A 312 3.12 2.12 -4.43
CA LEU A 312 2.50 3.37 -3.98
C LEU A 312 0.99 3.18 -3.77
N PRO A 313 0.53 2.80 -2.55
CA PRO A 313 -0.89 2.67 -2.21
C PRO A 313 -1.55 4.05 -2.08
N SER A 314 -2.40 4.41 -3.04
CA SER A 314 -2.95 5.77 -3.16
C SER A 314 -4.37 5.79 -3.72
N ASP A 315 -5.18 6.77 -3.31
CA ASP A 315 -6.54 6.96 -3.80
C ASP A 315 -6.51 7.57 -5.23
N ILE A 316 -7.41 7.16 -6.13
CA ILE A 316 -7.31 7.46 -7.58
C ILE A 316 -7.35 8.95 -7.93
N GLU A 317 -7.93 9.78 -7.07
CA GLU A 317 -8.00 11.26 -7.18
C GLU A 317 -6.64 11.96 -6.94
N LEU A 318 -5.56 11.23 -6.61
CA LEU A 318 -4.25 11.77 -6.22
C LEU A 318 -3.16 11.56 -7.28
N TYR A 319 -2.87 12.57 -8.09
CA TYR A 319 -1.92 12.47 -9.20
C TYR A 319 -0.48 12.75 -8.74
N PRO A 320 0.49 11.87 -9.04
CA PRO A 320 1.88 12.05 -8.61
C PRO A 320 2.58 13.20 -9.36
N SER A 321 3.65 13.70 -8.77
CA SER A 321 4.69 14.46 -9.47
C SER A 321 5.33 13.60 -10.57
N PRO A 322 5.56 14.15 -11.79
CA PRO A 322 6.27 13.47 -12.87
C PRO A 322 7.64 12.90 -12.47
N ASP A 323 8.08 11.89 -13.22
CA ASP A 323 9.36 11.17 -13.08
C ASP A 323 9.65 10.62 -11.68
N LEU A 324 8.63 10.46 -10.83
CA LEU A 324 8.79 9.98 -9.47
C LEU A 324 9.40 8.57 -9.41
N VAL A 325 9.10 7.70 -10.38
CA VAL A 325 9.68 6.34 -10.47
C VAL A 325 11.19 6.36 -10.67
N PRO A 326 11.75 6.93 -11.76
CA PRO A 326 13.20 6.96 -11.96
C PRO A 326 13.92 7.74 -10.86
N LYS A 327 13.40 8.91 -10.44
CA LYS A 327 14.01 9.74 -9.38
C LYS A 327 14.10 8.99 -8.05
N PHE A 328 13.04 8.29 -7.65
CA PHE A 328 13.04 7.50 -6.43
C PHE A 328 13.99 6.30 -6.53
N LEU A 329 13.98 5.56 -7.64
CA LEU A 329 14.83 4.38 -7.79
C LEU A 329 16.32 4.74 -7.91
N ASN A 330 16.66 5.87 -8.54
CA ASN A 330 18.00 6.47 -8.49
C ASN A 330 18.43 6.81 -7.05
N MET A 331 17.55 7.42 -6.24
CA MET A 331 17.81 7.67 -4.80
C MET A 331 18.08 6.37 -4.02
N ILE A 332 17.30 5.31 -4.26
CA ILE A 332 17.52 4.00 -3.61
C ILE A 332 18.84 3.36 -4.08
N ALA A 333 19.20 3.48 -5.36
CA ALA A 333 20.43 2.94 -5.91
C ALA A 333 21.69 3.64 -5.37
N ARG A 334 21.65 4.98 -5.19
CA ARG A 334 22.67 5.74 -4.44
C ARG A 334 22.87 5.18 -3.03
N ASN A 335 21.78 4.77 -2.38
CA ASN A 335 21.74 4.26 -1.00
C ASN A 335 22.45 5.19 0.01
N ALA A 336 22.48 6.50 -0.25
CA ALA A 336 23.17 7.49 0.59
C ALA A 336 22.51 7.63 1.97
N LYS A 337 23.23 8.19 2.96
CA LYS A 337 22.65 8.44 4.30
C LYS A 337 21.39 9.31 4.17
N PRO A 338 20.27 8.95 4.83
CA PRO A 338 20.15 7.98 5.92
C PRO A 338 19.93 6.51 5.49
N LEU A 339 19.80 6.20 4.20
CA LEU A 339 19.33 4.89 3.70
C LEU A 339 20.23 3.72 4.13
N ASN A 340 21.55 3.82 3.89
CA ASN A 340 22.52 2.80 4.31
C ASN A 340 22.79 2.75 5.83
N THR A 341 22.33 3.74 6.60
CA THR A 341 22.57 3.83 8.05
C THR A 341 21.37 3.51 8.93
N SER A 342 20.12 3.63 8.43
CA SER A 342 18.96 3.22 9.22
C SER A 342 18.79 1.71 9.17
N THR A 343 18.75 1.08 10.34
CA THR A 343 18.44 -0.35 10.52
C THR A 343 16.94 -0.61 10.72
N LYS A 344 16.10 0.44 10.66
CA LYS A 344 14.66 0.36 10.93
C LYS A 344 13.87 0.04 9.66
N PRO A 345 12.67 -0.58 9.79
CA PRO A 345 11.71 -0.60 8.69
C PRO A 345 11.35 0.85 8.32
N ARG A 346 11.09 1.09 7.03
CA ARG A 346 10.96 2.45 6.48
C ARG A 346 9.84 2.54 5.46
N VAL A 347 9.22 3.71 5.39
CA VAL A 347 8.31 4.12 4.32
C VAL A 347 8.70 5.51 3.85
N PHE A 348 8.27 5.89 2.65
CA PHE A 348 8.63 7.16 2.03
C PHE A 348 7.39 8.03 1.76
N PRO A 349 6.94 8.83 2.75
CA PRO A 349 5.76 9.68 2.59
C PRO A 349 5.92 10.76 1.53
N ILE A 350 4.84 10.99 0.80
CA ILE A 350 4.74 12.02 -0.22
C ILE A 350 3.85 13.16 0.30
N SER A 351 4.28 14.40 0.09
CA SER A 351 3.51 15.60 0.46
C SER A 351 2.27 15.77 -0.42
N ILE A 352 1.08 15.96 0.16
CA ILE A 352 -0.19 16.00 -0.58
C ILE A 352 -0.77 17.42 -0.58
N PHE A 353 -1.26 17.86 -1.74
CA PHE A 353 -1.83 19.20 -1.95
C PHE A 353 -3.15 19.13 -2.72
N GLU A 354 -4.00 20.14 -2.54
CA GLU A 354 -5.20 20.39 -3.35
C GLU A 354 -4.95 21.60 -4.25
N VAL A 355 -5.42 21.53 -5.49
CA VAL A 355 -5.43 22.66 -6.43
C VAL A 355 -6.87 23.15 -6.65
N ASP A 356 -7.03 24.39 -7.11
CA ASP A 356 -8.33 24.87 -7.55
C ASP A 356 -8.90 24.05 -8.73
N ALA A 357 -10.23 24.01 -8.87
CA ALA A 357 -10.90 23.25 -9.91
C ALA A 357 -10.62 23.75 -11.35
N GLN A 358 -10.24 25.02 -11.51
CA GLN A 358 -9.99 25.66 -12.80
C GLN A 358 -8.50 25.70 -13.20
N VAL A 359 -7.60 25.12 -12.41
CA VAL A 359 -6.16 25.09 -12.71
C VAL A 359 -5.66 23.66 -12.95
N LEU A 360 -4.61 23.53 -13.78
CA LEU A 360 -3.93 22.26 -14.00
C LEU A 360 -3.06 21.88 -12.79
N ALA A 361 -2.80 20.58 -12.64
CA ALA A 361 -1.88 20.08 -11.63
C ALA A 361 -0.43 20.48 -11.99
N PRO A 362 0.35 21.06 -11.05
CA PRO A 362 1.72 21.49 -11.32
C PRO A 362 2.63 20.29 -11.65
N TRP A 363 3.45 20.43 -12.69
CA TRP A 363 4.44 19.45 -13.13
C TRP A 363 5.72 19.49 -12.29
N THR A 364 6.03 20.63 -11.68
CA THR A 364 7.23 20.82 -10.85
C THR A 364 6.89 21.31 -9.45
N LYS A 365 7.77 21.06 -8.47
CA LYS A 365 7.63 21.63 -7.12
C LYS A 365 7.77 23.16 -7.17
N THR A 366 8.54 23.70 -8.10
CA THR A 366 8.66 25.14 -8.37
C THR A 366 7.33 25.75 -8.86
N GLU A 367 6.56 25.04 -9.68
CA GLU A 367 5.18 25.43 -10.00
C GLU A 367 4.26 25.37 -8.79
N LEU A 368 4.29 24.27 -8.04
CA LEU A 368 3.52 24.11 -6.80
C LEU A 368 3.81 25.22 -5.79
N GLN A 369 5.07 25.65 -5.66
CA GLN A 369 5.48 26.77 -4.81
C GLN A 369 4.85 28.10 -5.26
N ARG A 370 4.82 28.39 -6.57
CA ARG A 370 4.11 29.56 -7.12
C ARG A 370 2.60 29.47 -6.87
N MET A 371 1.99 28.29 -6.99
CA MET A 371 0.57 28.08 -6.72
C MET A 371 0.22 28.20 -5.23
N LEU A 372 1.10 27.76 -4.32
CA LEU A 372 0.96 27.95 -2.87
C LEU A 372 1.03 29.43 -2.49
N ALA A 373 1.97 30.18 -3.08
CA ALA A 373 2.09 31.63 -2.88
C ALA A 373 0.84 32.38 -3.39
N ASN A 374 0.37 32.03 -4.58
CA ASN A 374 -0.83 32.61 -5.21
C ASN A 374 -2.15 32.04 -4.65
N LYS A 375 -2.10 31.09 -3.70
CA LYS A 375 -3.24 30.41 -3.05
C LYS A 375 -4.14 29.60 -4.00
N THR A 376 -3.67 29.30 -5.23
CA THR A 376 -4.33 28.37 -6.17
C THR A 376 -3.98 26.90 -5.89
N ALA A 377 -3.02 26.66 -5.00
CA ALA A 377 -2.82 25.37 -4.32
C ALA A 377 -2.80 25.57 -2.80
N ILE A 378 -3.15 24.51 -2.04
CA ILE A 378 -3.08 24.45 -0.58
C ILE A 378 -2.63 23.05 -0.10
N PRO A 379 -2.08 22.91 1.12
CA PRO A 379 -1.90 21.62 1.77
C PRO A 379 -3.21 20.82 1.85
N PHE A 380 -3.15 19.51 1.60
CA PHE A 380 -4.32 18.65 1.46
C PHE A 380 -5.18 18.57 2.73
N HIS A 381 -6.50 18.66 2.52
CA HIS A 381 -7.53 18.73 3.56
C HIS A 381 -7.41 19.93 4.51
N LYS A 382 -6.77 21.04 4.10
CA LYS A 382 -6.69 22.29 4.91
C LYS A 382 -8.07 22.86 5.34
N TYR A 383 -9.15 22.53 4.63
CA TYR A 383 -10.53 22.89 5.00
C TYR A 383 -11.41 21.69 5.42
N VAL A 384 -10.79 20.55 5.76
CA VAL A 384 -11.47 19.30 6.17
C VAL A 384 -10.84 18.70 7.43
N CYS A 385 -9.53 18.50 7.45
CA CYS A 385 -8.72 18.13 8.62
C CYS A 385 -7.31 18.74 8.49
N PRO A 386 -7.08 19.97 8.99
CA PRO A 386 -5.83 20.69 8.79
C PRO A 386 -4.56 20.00 9.30
N ASN A 387 -4.69 18.98 10.15
CA ASN A 387 -3.57 18.26 10.78
C ASN A 387 -3.41 16.81 10.31
N CYS A 388 -4.37 16.24 9.57
CA CYS A 388 -4.35 14.80 9.24
C CYS A 388 -3.20 14.42 8.28
N HIS A 389 -2.79 15.33 7.37
CA HIS A 389 -1.76 15.04 6.36
C HIS A 389 -0.50 15.91 6.50
N ASN A 390 -0.41 16.71 7.58
CA ASN A 390 0.76 17.55 7.84
C ASN A 390 2.00 16.71 8.14
N ILE A 391 3.02 16.85 7.32
CA ILE A 391 4.32 16.20 7.51
C ILE A 391 5.19 16.91 8.57
N PRO A 392 6.09 16.19 9.24
CA PRO A 392 7.31 16.75 9.85
C PRO A 392 8.00 17.77 8.92
N GLN A 393 8.36 18.93 9.48
CA GLN A 393 9.00 20.05 8.75
C GLN A 393 8.24 20.58 7.50
N GLY A 394 6.92 20.34 7.37
CA GLY A 394 6.16 20.69 6.16
C GLY A 394 6.25 22.14 5.66
N ASN A 395 6.31 23.13 6.56
CA ASN A 395 6.51 24.53 6.14
C ASN A 395 7.88 24.73 5.47
N GLN A 396 8.93 24.13 6.02
CA GLN A 396 10.28 24.17 5.45
C GLN A 396 10.32 23.38 4.13
N TRP A 397 9.67 22.21 4.06
CA TRP A 397 9.55 21.44 2.81
C TRP A 397 8.94 22.27 1.68
N MET A 398 7.86 23.02 1.97
CA MET A 398 7.19 23.89 1.01
C MET A 398 8.07 25.07 0.57
N THR A 399 8.96 25.59 1.43
CA THR A 399 9.86 26.72 1.06
C THR A 399 11.23 26.29 0.53
N THR A 400 11.64 25.03 0.71
CA THR A 400 12.92 24.52 0.20
C THR A 400 12.87 24.41 -1.33
N VAL A 401 13.82 25.05 -1.99
CA VAL A 401 13.98 25.07 -3.46
C VAL A 401 14.01 23.63 -4.01
N GLU A 402 13.41 23.45 -5.19
CA GLU A 402 13.44 22.20 -5.93
C GLU A 402 14.86 21.86 -6.40
N THR A 403 15.16 20.56 -6.49
CA THR A 403 16.44 20.03 -6.95
C THR A 403 16.18 18.94 -7.98
N ASN A 404 17.12 18.71 -8.91
CA ASN A 404 16.97 17.60 -9.85
C ASN A 404 17.04 16.25 -9.12
N GLN A 405 17.99 16.16 -8.16
CA GLN A 405 18.22 14.97 -7.36
C GLN A 405 17.10 14.72 -6.36
N MET A 406 16.61 13.48 -6.27
CA MET A 406 15.72 13.06 -5.19
C MET A 406 16.51 12.52 -4.00
N ASP A 407 16.13 12.97 -2.80
CA ASP A 407 16.76 12.66 -1.51
C ASP A 407 15.76 12.64 -0.35
N VAL A 408 16.16 12.03 0.77
CA VAL A 408 15.42 12.09 2.04
C VAL A 408 15.65 13.46 2.72
N PHE A 409 14.64 14.33 2.64
CA PHE A 409 14.64 15.65 3.27
C PHE A 409 14.56 15.57 4.80
N HIS A 410 13.76 14.64 5.35
CA HIS A 410 13.59 14.49 6.79
C HIS A 410 13.17 13.08 7.19
N VAL A 411 13.67 12.57 8.33
CA VAL A 411 13.26 11.28 8.91
C VAL A 411 12.27 11.53 10.05
N GLY A 412 10.98 11.37 9.76
CA GLY A 412 9.89 11.58 10.69
C GLY A 412 9.50 10.35 11.53
N LYS A 413 8.64 10.59 12.52
CA LYS A 413 7.94 9.56 13.32
C LYS A 413 6.47 9.94 13.48
N ARG A 414 5.57 8.95 13.39
CA ARG A 414 4.12 9.11 13.63
C ARG A 414 3.79 9.13 15.14
N GLN A 415 4.41 10.06 15.87
CA GLN A 415 4.31 10.22 17.33
C GLN A 415 4.09 11.70 17.72
N GLY A 416 3.67 11.95 18.96
CA GLY A 416 3.43 13.30 19.46
C GLY A 416 2.39 14.05 18.62
N LYS A 417 2.73 15.25 18.12
CA LYS A 417 1.83 16.01 17.22
C LYS A 417 1.51 15.33 15.87
N TYR A 418 2.24 14.27 15.51
CA TYR A 418 2.01 13.48 14.29
C TYR A 418 1.32 12.13 14.56
N LEU A 419 0.75 11.91 15.75
CA LEU A 419 0.05 10.68 16.16
C LEU A 419 -1.06 10.24 15.18
N HIS A 420 -1.78 11.21 14.62
CA HIS A 420 -2.86 11.00 13.65
C HIS A 420 -2.47 11.41 12.21
N TRP A 421 -1.17 11.47 11.89
CA TRP A 421 -0.69 11.73 10.53
C TRP A 421 -0.96 10.52 9.63
N GLU A 422 -1.83 10.67 8.65
CA GLU A 422 -2.19 9.69 7.62
C GLU A 422 -1.45 10.00 6.30
N PRO A 423 -0.18 9.56 6.13
CA PRO A 423 0.54 9.72 4.88
C PRO A 423 -0.01 8.79 3.78
N ILE A 424 0.12 9.23 2.54
CA ILE A 424 0.35 8.33 1.40
C ILE A 424 1.87 8.19 1.26
N PHE A 425 2.36 7.00 0.96
CA PHE A 425 3.79 6.69 0.95
C PHE A 425 4.15 5.65 -0.12
N ILE A 426 5.39 5.71 -0.63
CA ILE A 426 6.01 4.56 -1.29
C ILE A 426 6.46 3.60 -0.18
N GLY A 427 6.08 2.33 -0.32
CA GLY A 427 6.37 1.25 0.63
C GLY A 427 6.65 -0.06 -0.12
N THR A 428 6.52 -1.19 0.58
CA THR A 428 6.80 -2.53 0.03
C THR A 428 5.66 -3.51 0.35
N HIS A 429 5.77 -4.76 -0.11
CA HIS A 429 4.85 -5.83 0.30
C HIS A 429 5.00 -6.27 1.77
N GLN A 430 6.07 -5.89 2.47
CA GLN A 430 6.28 -6.27 3.89
C GLN A 430 5.56 -5.35 4.88
N ASP A 431 5.05 -4.20 4.43
CA ASP A 431 4.35 -3.26 5.32
C ASP A 431 3.00 -3.82 5.82
N PRO A 432 2.45 -3.28 6.94
CA PRO A 432 1.16 -3.74 7.44
C PRO A 432 0.05 -3.54 6.41
N TYR A 433 -0.81 -4.55 6.27
CA TYR A 433 -2.03 -4.44 5.45
C TYR A 433 -3.04 -3.45 6.06
N TYR A 434 -3.92 -2.92 5.21
CA TYR A 434 -5.08 -2.17 5.68
C TYR A 434 -6.11 -3.13 6.27
N ASP A 435 -6.85 -2.71 7.32
CA ASP A 435 -7.87 -3.57 7.94
C ASP A 435 -9.12 -3.66 7.06
N GLU A 436 -9.35 -4.82 6.46
CA GLU A 436 -10.40 -5.06 5.46
C GLU A 436 -11.82 -4.94 6.00
N ARG A 437 -12.00 -4.89 7.33
CA ARG A 437 -13.30 -4.73 8.00
C ARG A 437 -13.77 -3.27 8.04
N LEU A 438 -13.02 -2.34 7.45
CA LEU A 438 -13.30 -0.90 7.45
C LEU A 438 -13.76 -0.38 6.09
N SER A 439 -14.83 0.42 6.11
CA SER A 439 -15.39 1.13 4.96
C SER A 439 -14.87 2.56 4.83
N TRP A 440 -14.90 3.12 3.62
CA TRP A 440 -14.59 4.54 3.38
C TRP A 440 -15.63 5.47 4.01
N GLU A 441 -16.90 5.08 4.00
CA GLU A 441 -17.99 5.84 4.61
C GLU A 441 -17.72 6.05 6.11
N GLY A 442 -17.25 5.02 6.81
CA GLY A 442 -16.94 5.06 8.24
C GLY A 442 -15.69 5.84 8.67
N LYS A 443 -14.85 6.32 7.74
CA LYS A 443 -13.62 7.10 8.01
C LYS A 443 -12.58 6.32 8.86
N LYS A 444 -11.40 6.92 9.12
CA LYS A 444 -10.27 6.30 9.86
C LYS A 444 -9.75 4.99 9.24
N ASP A 445 -10.05 4.71 7.98
CA ASP A 445 -9.71 3.49 7.25
C ASP A 445 -8.19 3.23 7.14
N LYS A 446 -7.35 4.27 7.25
CA LYS A 446 -5.88 4.17 7.24
C LYS A 446 -5.25 4.17 8.65
N MET A 447 -6.04 4.45 9.70
CA MET A 447 -5.53 4.64 11.07
C MET A 447 -5.02 3.36 11.72
N THR A 448 -5.63 2.21 11.42
CA THR A 448 -5.19 0.89 11.91
C THR A 448 -3.79 0.55 11.42
N GLN A 449 -3.53 0.72 10.11
CA GLN A 449 -2.20 0.57 9.52
C GLN A 449 -1.20 1.54 10.17
N GLY A 450 -1.58 2.81 10.31
CA GLY A 450 -0.74 3.85 10.94
C GLY A 450 -0.33 3.55 12.38
N PHE A 451 -1.22 2.93 13.17
CA PHE A 451 -0.88 2.43 14.51
C PHE A 451 0.20 1.34 14.46
N VAL A 452 0.05 0.35 13.56
CA VAL A 452 1.04 -0.74 13.43
C VAL A 452 2.40 -0.22 12.98
N LEU A 453 2.45 0.70 12.01
CA LEU A 453 3.69 1.37 11.57
C LEU A 453 4.40 2.07 12.75
N CYS A 454 3.65 2.75 13.62
CA CYS A 454 4.21 3.39 14.82
C CYS A 454 4.77 2.37 15.82
N VAL A 455 4.01 1.31 16.12
CA VAL A 455 4.43 0.27 17.08
C VAL A 455 5.66 -0.50 16.58
N LYS A 456 5.76 -0.76 15.27
CA LYS A 456 6.92 -1.38 14.61
C LYS A 456 8.11 -0.42 14.38
N ASP A 457 8.05 0.80 14.94
CA ASP A 457 9.10 1.83 14.88
C ASP A 457 9.54 2.24 13.46
N TYR A 458 8.60 2.33 12.52
CA TYR A 458 8.92 2.76 11.15
C TYR A 458 9.57 4.15 11.10
N ASP A 459 10.62 4.28 10.29
CA ASP A 459 11.17 5.58 9.86
C ASP A 459 10.33 6.12 8.71
N PHE A 460 9.85 7.35 8.83
CA PHE A 460 9.05 8.01 7.80
C PHE A 460 9.97 8.96 7.01
N MET A 461 10.60 8.44 5.95
CA MET A 461 11.62 9.12 5.16
C MET A 461 10.98 10.02 4.11
N ILE A 462 10.73 11.28 4.49
CA ILE A 462 10.06 12.29 3.65
C ILE A 462 10.99 12.68 2.49
N LEU A 463 10.49 12.57 1.27
CA LEU A 463 11.22 12.90 0.03
C LEU A 463 11.27 14.42 -0.18
N ASN A 464 12.39 14.95 -0.70
CA ASN A 464 12.61 16.38 -0.92
C ASN A 464 11.69 17.04 -1.97
N ASN A 465 11.42 16.34 -3.08
CA ASN A 465 10.75 16.92 -4.25
C ASN A 465 9.42 16.23 -4.62
N ALA A 466 9.14 15.01 -4.14
CA ALA A 466 7.93 14.28 -4.48
C ALA A 466 6.66 14.91 -3.88
N PHE A 467 5.60 15.03 -4.67
CA PHE A 467 4.27 15.47 -4.21
C PHE A 467 3.13 14.73 -4.90
N LEU A 468 1.94 14.75 -4.28
CA LEU A 468 0.68 14.31 -4.87
C LEU A 468 -0.29 15.51 -4.98
N ILE A 469 -1.01 15.59 -6.09
CA ILE A 469 -2.02 16.62 -6.35
C ILE A 469 -3.41 16.00 -6.39
N HIS A 470 -4.30 16.50 -5.54
CA HIS A 470 -5.69 16.10 -5.49
C HIS A 470 -6.55 16.90 -6.49
N LYS A 471 -7.28 16.19 -7.36
CA LYS A 471 -8.29 16.70 -8.33
C LYS A 471 -9.68 16.13 -7.93
N PRO A 472 -10.86 16.73 -8.25
CA PRO A 472 -11.16 17.93 -9.07
C PRO A 472 -11.23 19.26 -8.33
N GLY A 473 -10.71 19.37 -7.11
CA GLY A 473 -10.58 20.67 -6.47
C GLY A 473 -10.28 20.61 -4.98
N ILE A 474 -10.25 21.80 -4.37
CA ILE A 474 -10.18 22.02 -2.93
C ILE A 474 -11.48 21.51 -2.26
N LYS A 475 -11.40 20.37 -1.57
CA LYS A 475 -12.47 19.82 -0.74
C LYS A 475 -12.65 20.69 0.51
N ARG A 476 -13.91 20.92 0.87
CA ARG A 476 -14.34 21.63 2.09
C ARG A 476 -15.18 20.68 2.94
N TYR A 477 -15.21 20.88 4.25
CA TYR A 477 -16.07 20.08 5.12
C TYR A 477 -17.55 20.23 4.73
N VAL A 478 -18.19 19.12 4.38
CA VAL A 478 -19.64 19.02 4.18
C VAL A 478 -20.19 18.10 5.27
N LYS A 479 -21.24 18.56 5.98
CA LYS A 479 -21.91 17.79 7.02
C LYS A 479 -22.81 16.73 6.38
N ASP A 480 -22.62 15.47 6.75
CA ASP A 480 -23.43 14.34 6.31
C ASP A 480 -23.80 13.50 7.53
N SER A 481 -25.04 13.65 8.02
CA SER A 481 -25.53 12.95 9.21
C SER A 481 -25.63 11.43 9.01
N LYS A 482 -25.89 10.95 7.79
CA LYS A 482 -25.94 9.51 7.49
C LYS A 482 -24.54 8.92 7.57
N ARG A 483 -23.55 9.58 6.99
CA ARG A 483 -22.14 9.17 7.08
C ARG A 483 -21.56 9.33 8.48
N ASP A 484 -21.92 10.38 9.22
CA ASP A 484 -21.43 10.60 10.58
C ASP A 484 -21.92 9.51 11.56
N LEU A 485 -23.13 8.96 11.37
CA LEU A 485 -23.62 7.78 12.10
C LEU A 485 -22.80 6.52 11.77
N ILE A 486 -22.47 6.29 10.49
CA ILE A 486 -21.61 5.17 10.07
C ILE A 486 -20.20 5.32 10.67
N ALA A 487 -19.65 6.55 10.66
CA ALA A 487 -18.34 6.84 11.23
C ALA A 487 -18.30 6.71 12.77
N ALA A 488 -19.42 6.98 13.46
CA ALA A 488 -19.56 6.70 14.88
C ALA A 488 -19.59 5.18 15.16
N LYS A 489 -20.36 4.39 14.39
CA LYS A 489 -20.36 2.92 14.47
C LYS A 489 -18.95 2.36 14.24
N GLN A 490 -18.28 2.77 13.15
CA GLN A 490 -16.93 2.31 12.79
C GLN A 490 -15.88 2.74 13.83
N SER A 491 -15.92 3.97 14.34
CA SER A 491 -15.01 4.43 15.41
C SER A 491 -15.18 3.65 16.72
N SER A 492 -16.42 3.26 17.08
CA SER A 492 -16.69 2.40 18.22
C SER A 492 -16.13 0.98 18.02
N TYR A 493 -16.33 0.39 16.83
CA TYR A 493 -15.78 -0.92 16.46
C TYR A 493 -14.24 -0.92 16.49
N VAL A 494 -13.60 0.09 15.89
CA VAL A 494 -12.15 0.29 15.92
C VAL A 494 -11.62 0.40 17.36
N LYS A 495 -12.28 1.18 18.22
CA LYS A 495 -11.86 1.36 19.62
C LYS A 495 -12.03 0.09 20.47
N LYS A 496 -13.15 -0.64 20.31
CA LYS A 496 -13.55 -1.76 21.19
C LYS A 496 -13.04 -3.13 20.72
N ILE A 497 -12.83 -3.33 19.42
CA ILE A 497 -12.47 -4.63 18.84
C ILE A 497 -11.06 -4.55 18.23
N ILE A 498 -10.88 -3.73 17.19
CA ILE A 498 -9.64 -3.74 16.39
C ILE A 498 -8.42 -3.28 17.20
N HIS A 499 -8.51 -2.18 17.95
CA HIS A 499 -7.36 -1.67 18.69
C HIS A 499 -6.86 -2.67 19.76
N PRO A 500 -7.73 -3.35 20.56
CA PRO A 500 -7.32 -4.50 21.38
C PRO A 500 -6.66 -5.66 20.61
N GLU A 501 -7.15 -6.02 19.42
CA GLU A 501 -6.52 -7.05 18.57
C GLU A 501 -5.13 -6.61 18.10
N LEU A 502 -4.98 -5.40 17.57
CA LEU A 502 -3.69 -4.87 17.10
C LEU A 502 -2.66 -4.80 18.24
N LYS A 503 -3.08 -4.49 19.47
CA LYS A 503 -2.20 -4.56 20.65
C LYS A 503 -1.71 -5.97 20.96
N LYS A 504 -2.55 -7.01 20.76
CA LYS A 504 -2.17 -8.41 20.94
C LYS A 504 -1.25 -8.91 19.82
N LEU A 505 -1.54 -8.54 18.57
CA LEU A 505 -0.82 -9.01 17.38
C LEU A 505 0.53 -8.32 17.17
N TYR A 506 0.63 -7.02 17.47
CA TYR A 506 1.80 -6.21 17.14
C TYR A 506 2.52 -5.62 18.36
N GLY A 507 1.89 -5.65 19.54
CA GLY A 507 2.39 -5.09 20.79
C GLY A 507 1.93 -3.66 21.06
N THR A 508 2.57 -3.01 22.04
CA THR A 508 2.34 -1.60 22.40
C THR A 508 3.66 -0.86 22.48
N LYS A 509 3.70 0.39 22.00
CA LYS A 509 4.85 1.29 22.13
C LYS A 509 4.40 2.64 22.71
N HIS A 510 5.19 3.21 23.60
CA HIS A 510 4.92 4.54 24.16
C HIS A 510 4.86 5.60 23.04
N GLY A 511 3.89 6.52 23.14
CA GLY A 511 3.65 7.55 22.12
C GLY A 511 2.95 7.09 20.84
N CYS A 512 2.47 5.84 20.76
CA CYS A 512 1.66 5.32 19.64
C CYS A 512 0.19 5.09 20.04
N ALA A 513 -0.75 5.52 19.20
CA ALA A 513 -2.20 5.40 19.40
C ALA A 513 -2.97 5.50 18.05
N LEU A 514 -4.31 5.51 18.11
CA LEU A 514 -5.25 5.38 16.98
C LEU A 514 -6.48 6.31 17.13
#